data_AF-K7Z270-F1
#
_entry.id   AF-K7Z270-F1
#
_cell.length_a   1.000
_cell.length_b   1.000
_cell.length_c   1.000
_cell.angle_alpha   90.00
_cell.angle_beta   90.00
_cell.angle_gamma   90.00
#
_symmetry.space_group_name_H-M   'P 1'
#
loop_
_entity.id
_entity.type
_entity.pdbx_description
1 polymer ?
#
loop_
_entity_poly.entity_id
_entity_poly.type
_entity_poly.pdbx_seq_one_letter_code
_entity_poly.pdbx_strand_id
1 'polypeptide(L)'
;MKVAIAGASGFVGKALIRELQGHHEIVALSRSGKKDSADGVEWRSCDLFSLLDSEKALQGCDVAVYLVHSMRPSAQLTQGTFEDFDLIVADNFVRAAEKCGVKRIFYLGGMCPENSQGMSRHLHSRHEVEGVFKTSRIPATILRAAVILGSEGSSFHIMTRLVDRLPVMVCPKWTSTQSQPVALKDVVRSLRYCIETAETQNHIYDIGGPDVISYLDMMKMIAHMQGLERTLLPVPFLTPGLSTLWVCMVTGAPKALVAPLVEGLRSTLLVSDKRRLDIPGYKFMPVEQALKEALADFTEKKTPLAFQKSPLGSYEVRSVQRLLIPEGVTADEVAHAYMEFLPSMRPGLMKVEVSGRWVNFCWSFPYVRLLILEYSPERSWSHRQLFYVRGGLLAQKTVRGRLEFRETLGGKAVIAAIHEFKPRMPWFLYRWTQALFHIWVMRQFGLYLNRPKSAR
;
A
#
# COMPACT_ATOMS: atom_id res chain seq x y z
N MET A 1 -22.53 5.32 -14.68
CA MET A 1 -22.12 4.10 -13.91
C MET A 1 -21.81 4.50 -12.48
N LYS A 2 -21.87 3.57 -11.54
CA LYS A 2 -21.46 3.80 -10.15
C LYS A 2 -20.01 3.39 -9.93
N VAL A 3 -19.12 4.36 -9.70
CA VAL A 3 -17.66 4.20 -9.66
C VAL A 3 -17.15 4.33 -8.23
N ALA A 4 -16.62 3.23 -7.67
CA ALA A 4 -15.94 3.24 -6.38
C ALA A 4 -14.47 3.64 -6.51
N ILE A 5 -13.99 4.55 -5.66
CA ILE A 5 -12.60 5.03 -5.68
C ILE A 5 -11.94 4.75 -4.33
N ALA A 6 -11.09 3.73 -4.28
CA ALA A 6 -10.17 3.49 -3.17
C ALA A 6 -8.98 4.46 -3.25
N GLY A 7 -8.71 5.19 -2.17
CA GLY A 7 -7.72 6.28 -2.17
C GLY A 7 -8.30 7.64 -2.55
N ALA A 8 -9.64 7.79 -2.54
CA ALA A 8 -10.36 9.01 -2.90
C ALA A 8 -9.90 10.27 -2.15
N SER A 9 -9.47 10.14 -0.89
CA SER A 9 -8.97 11.30 -0.11
C SER A 9 -7.57 11.77 -0.51
N GLY A 10 -6.85 10.99 -1.32
CA GLY A 10 -5.47 11.26 -1.74
C GLY A 10 -5.38 12.25 -2.90
N PHE A 11 -4.15 12.62 -3.25
CA PHE A 11 -3.82 13.56 -4.33
C PHE A 11 -4.51 13.22 -5.66
N VAL A 12 -4.26 12.00 -6.18
CA VAL A 12 -4.88 11.55 -7.43
C VAL A 12 -6.39 11.32 -7.27
N GLY A 13 -6.82 10.75 -6.14
CA GLY A 13 -8.23 10.45 -5.88
C GLY A 13 -9.12 11.68 -5.91
N LYS A 14 -8.72 12.79 -5.28
CA LYS A 14 -9.48 14.06 -5.32
C LYS A 14 -9.59 14.61 -6.73
N ALA A 15 -8.50 14.56 -7.50
CA ALA A 15 -8.49 15.04 -8.88
C ALA A 15 -9.38 14.16 -9.79
N LEU A 16 -9.34 12.83 -9.59
CA LEU A 16 -10.19 11.91 -10.32
C LEU A 16 -11.67 12.09 -10.00
N ILE A 17 -12.03 12.35 -8.74
CA ILE A 17 -13.41 12.66 -8.36
C ILE A 17 -13.91 13.87 -9.16
N ARG A 18 -13.12 14.95 -9.23
CA ARG A 18 -13.49 16.14 -10.01
C ARG A 18 -13.61 15.87 -11.51
N GLU A 19 -12.73 15.03 -12.05
CA GLU A 19 -12.74 14.66 -13.48
C GLU A 19 -13.95 13.80 -13.87
N LEU A 20 -14.45 12.97 -12.96
CA LEU A 20 -15.57 12.05 -13.20
C LEU A 20 -16.93 12.62 -12.76
N GLN A 21 -16.94 13.68 -11.94
CA GLN A 21 -18.17 14.35 -11.52
C GLN A 21 -18.97 14.86 -12.72
N GLY A 22 -20.29 14.75 -12.64
CA GLY A 22 -21.22 15.12 -13.72
C GLY A 22 -21.40 14.05 -14.80
N HIS A 23 -20.54 13.02 -14.85
CA HIS A 23 -20.65 11.90 -15.80
C HIS A 23 -20.96 10.56 -15.12
N HIS A 24 -20.53 10.38 -13.87
CA HIS A 24 -20.67 9.13 -13.12
C HIS A 24 -21.13 9.38 -11.68
N GLU A 25 -21.79 8.37 -11.08
CA GLU A 25 -22.09 8.36 -9.65
C GLU A 25 -20.84 7.93 -8.89
N ILE A 26 -20.35 8.75 -7.97
CA ILE A 26 -19.06 8.52 -7.32
C ILE A 26 -19.25 7.98 -5.90
N VAL A 27 -18.61 6.85 -5.61
CA VAL A 27 -18.48 6.26 -4.28
C VAL A 27 -17.05 6.41 -3.78
N ALA A 28 -16.79 7.39 -2.93
CA ALA A 28 -15.47 7.68 -2.39
C ALA A 28 -15.18 6.85 -1.13
N LEU A 29 -14.11 6.05 -1.14
CA LEU A 29 -13.75 5.22 0.01
C LEU A 29 -12.72 5.91 0.91
N SER A 30 -12.99 5.95 2.21
CA SER A 30 -12.07 6.49 3.21
C SER A 30 -12.16 5.75 4.55
N ARG A 31 -11.09 5.78 5.34
CA ARG A 31 -11.06 5.07 6.64
C ARG A 31 -12.06 5.60 7.67
N SER A 32 -12.32 6.91 7.71
CA SER A 32 -13.20 7.50 8.73
C SER A 32 -14.67 7.56 8.30
N GLY A 33 -14.96 7.33 7.01
CA GLY A 33 -16.12 7.97 6.40
C GLY A 33 -15.93 9.49 6.41
N LYS A 34 -16.31 10.18 5.34
CA LYS A 34 -16.56 11.62 5.42
C LYS A 34 -18.07 11.80 5.36
N LYS A 35 -18.58 12.94 5.83
CA LYS A 35 -19.96 13.29 5.48
C LYS A 35 -20.01 13.48 3.98
N ASP A 36 -21.11 13.03 3.37
CA ASP A 36 -21.39 13.29 1.96
C ASP A 36 -21.25 14.80 1.72
N SER A 37 -20.47 15.17 0.70
CA SER A 37 -20.36 16.57 0.33
C SER A 37 -21.59 16.96 -0.49
N ALA A 38 -21.91 18.26 -0.51
CA ALA A 38 -22.98 18.80 -1.35
C ALA A 38 -22.76 18.53 -2.85
N ASP A 39 -21.57 18.03 -3.24
CA ASP A 39 -21.13 17.83 -4.62
C ASP A 39 -21.53 16.46 -5.20
N GLY A 40 -22.49 15.76 -4.59
CA GLY A 40 -23.04 14.49 -5.12
C GLY A 40 -22.10 13.27 -5.01
N VAL A 41 -21.16 13.29 -4.06
CA VAL A 41 -20.23 12.16 -3.81
C VAL A 41 -20.65 11.38 -2.56
N GLU A 42 -20.93 10.09 -2.72
CA GLU A 42 -21.24 9.17 -1.63
C GLU A 42 -19.95 8.72 -0.94
N TRP A 43 -19.75 9.06 0.34
CA TRP A 43 -18.58 8.62 1.10
C TRP A 43 -18.87 7.38 1.92
N ARG A 44 -18.13 6.30 1.67
CA ARG A 44 -18.23 5.06 2.45
C ARG A 44 -17.00 4.85 3.32
N SER A 45 -17.24 4.47 4.57
CA SER A 45 -16.19 4.06 5.50
C SER A 45 -15.62 2.71 5.09
N CYS A 46 -14.30 2.63 4.91
CA CYS A 46 -13.62 1.42 4.48
C CYS A 46 -12.18 1.37 5.02
N ASP A 47 -11.89 0.42 5.92
CA ASP A 47 -10.50 -0.03 6.15
C ASP A 47 -10.21 -1.20 5.20
N LEU A 48 -9.38 -0.96 4.18
CA LEU A 48 -9.06 -1.96 3.16
C LEU A 48 -8.28 -3.18 3.71
N PHE A 49 -7.77 -3.12 4.94
CA PHE A 49 -7.25 -4.30 5.63
C PHE A 49 -8.37 -5.21 6.16
N SER A 50 -9.62 -4.75 6.18
CA SER A 50 -10.81 -5.53 6.46
C SER A 50 -11.50 -5.89 5.14
N LEU A 51 -11.42 -7.15 4.74
CA LEU A 51 -12.17 -7.65 3.60
C LEU A 51 -13.68 -7.36 3.74
N LEU A 52 -14.24 -7.45 4.95
CA LEU A 52 -15.65 -7.14 5.19
C LEU A 52 -15.98 -5.66 4.91
N ASP A 53 -15.08 -4.75 5.25
CA ASP A 53 -15.30 -3.33 5.00
C ASP A 53 -15.25 -3.04 3.50
N SER A 54 -14.29 -3.65 2.79
CA SER A 54 -14.19 -3.58 1.33
C SER A 54 -15.46 -4.13 0.64
N GLU A 55 -15.98 -5.28 1.09
CA GLU A 55 -17.23 -5.86 0.58
C GLU A 55 -18.41 -4.90 0.77
N LYS A 56 -18.59 -4.35 1.99
CA LYS A 56 -19.66 -3.37 2.25
C LYS A 56 -19.51 -2.11 1.42
N ALA A 57 -18.28 -1.64 1.25
CA ALA A 57 -17.96 -0.42 0.52
C ALA A 57 -18.22 -0.54 -0.99
N LEU A 58 -17.98 -1.71 -1.58
CA LEU A 58 -18.14 -1.96 -3.02
C LEU A 58 -19.54 -2.43 -3.42
N GLN A 59 -20.43 -2.68 -2.47
CA GLN A 59 -21.79 -3.14 -2.75
C GLN A 59 -22.51 -2.17 -3.70
N GLY A 60 -23.06 -2.71 -4.80
CA GLY A 60 -23.82 -1.94 -5.81
C GLY A 60 -22.99 -1.06 -6.74
N CYS A 61 -21.66 -1.16 -6.72
CA CYS A 61 -20.78 -0.43 -7.64
C CYS A 61 -20.55 -1.23 -8.94
N ASP A 62 -20.56 -0.54 -10.08
CA ASP A 62 -20.27 -1.14 -11.40
C ASP A 62 -18.77 -1.29 -11.64
N VAL A 63 -18.00 -0.29 -11.20
CA VAL A 63 -16.58 -0.12 -11.49
C VAL A 63 -15.83 0.24 -10.22
N ALA A 64 -14.59 -0.24 -10.08
CA ALA A 64 -13.72 0.08 -8.95
C ALA A 64 -12.36 0.60 -9.41
N VAL A 65 -11.90 1.72 -8.84
CA VAL A 65 -10.58 2.32 -9.08
C VAL A 65 -9.75 2.23 -7.81
N TYR A 66 -8.55 1.65 -7.91
CA TYR A 66 -7.61 1.46 -6.82
C TYR A 66 -6.40 2.38 -6.95
N LEU A 67 -6.31 3.37 -6.06
CA LEU A 67 -5.25 4.39 -6.02
C LEU A 67 -4.43 4.31 -4.70
N VAL A 68 -4.55 3.21 -3.96
CA VAL A 68 -3.98 3.10 -2.61
C VAL A 68 -2.53 2.63 -2.66
N HIS A 69 -1.75 3.17 -1.73
CA HIS A 69 -0.38 2.76 -1.47
C HIS A 69 -0.08 2.85 0.04
N SER A 70 0.46 1.78 0.61
CA SER A 70 0.59 1.53 2.06
C SER A 70 1.89 2.08 2.66
N MET A 71 2.29 3.28 2.23
CA MET A 71 3.49 3.97 2.75
C MET A 71 3.29 4.68 4.09
N ARG A 72 2.05 4.80 4.56
CA ARG A 72 1.73 5.41 5.85
C ARG A 72 1.48 4.34 6.89
N PRO A 73 1.93 4.52 8.15
CA PRO A 73 1.53 3.65 9.25
C PRO A 73 0.01 3.53 9.35
N SER A 74 -0.47 2.30 9.47
CA SER A 74 -1.89 1.95 9.48
C SER A 74 -2.45 1.73 10.88
N ALA A 75 -1.57 1.54 11.89
CA ALA A 75 -1.90 1.41 13.30
C ALA A 75 -0.83 2.06 14.19
N GLN A 76 -1.09 2.19 15.50
CA GLN A 76 -0.16 2.76 16.48
C GLN A 76 1.17 1.99 16.52
N LEU A 77 1.10 0.66 16.43
CA LEU A 77 2.25 -0.19 16.09
C LEU A 77 1.92 -0.95 14.81
N THR A 78 2.77 -0.78 13.80
CA THR A 78 2.69 -1.49 12.53
C THR A 78 3.96 -2.33 12.39
N GLN A 79 3.83 -3.64 12.29
CA GLN A 79 4.95 -4.58 12.12
C GLN A 79 4.78 -5.35 10.82
N GLY A 80 5.80 -5.38 9.97
CA GLY A 80 5.69 -5.94 8.62
C GLY A 80 6.35 -5.02 7.62
N THR A 81 6.33 -5.44 6.36
CA THR A 81 6.90 -4.68 5.26
C THR A 81 5.79 -3.94 4.50
N PHE A 82 6.11 -2.80 3.85
CA PHE A 82 5.09 -2.07 3.09
C PHE A 82 4.60 -2.90 1.90
N GLU A 83 5.47 -3.78 1.39
CA GLU A 83 5.18 -4.75 0.35
C GLU A 83 4.05 -5.69 0.77
N ASP A 84 4.13 -6.24 1.98
CA ASP A 84 3.10 -7.13 2.53
C ASP A 84 1.80 -6.39 2.84
N PHE A 85 1.88 -5.15 3.31
CA PHE A 85 0.69 -4.32 3.54
C PHE A 85 -0.02 -4.00 2.23
N ASP A 86 0.71 -3.65 1.17
CA ASP A 86 0.11 -3.38 -0.13
C ASP A 86 -0.52 -4.63 -0.74
N LEU A 87 0.15 -5.78 -0.62
CA LEU A 87 -0.33 -7.05 -1.14
C LEU A 87 -1.66 -7.47 -0.50
N ILE A 88 -1.76 -7.44 0.84
CA ILE A 88 -2.98 -7.87 1.54
C ILE A 88 -4.17 -6.93 1.29
N VAL A 89 -3.91 -5.62 1.18
CA VAL A 89 -4.95 -4.60 0.93
C VAL A 89 -5.47 -4.70 -0.50
N ALA A 90 -4.59 -4.90 -1.48
CA ALA A 90 -4.98 -5.12 -2.87
C ALA A 90 -5.77 -6.42 -3.04
N ASP A 91 -5.31 -7.51 -2.43
CA ASP A 91 -6.01 -8.82 -2.44
C ASP A 91 -7.41 -8.71 -1.82
N ASN A 92 -7.55 -8.04 -0.67
CA ASN A 92 -8.86 -7.78 -0.07
C ASN A 92 -9.78 -6.98 -1.01
N PHE A 93 -9.24 -5.98 -1.71
CA PHE A 93 -10.03 -5.14 -2.60
C PHE A 93 -10.50 -5.91 -3.84
N VAL A 94 -9.63 -6.69 -4.47
CA VAL A 94 -9.98 -7.53 -5.63
C VAL A 94 -11.04 -8.57 -5.25
N ARG A 95 -10.84 -9.29 -4.14
CA ARG A 95 -11.82 -10.29 -3.65
C ARG A 95 -13.17 -9.68 -3.33
N ALA A 96 -13.18 -8.50 -2.70
CA ALA A 96 -14.41 -7.78 -2.41
C ALA A 96 -15.11 -7.36 -3.71
N ALA A 97 -14.36 -6.84 -4.69
CA ALA A 97 -14.89 -6.47 -5.99
C ALA A 97 -15.52 -7.67 -6.69
N GLU A 98 -14.84 -8.82 -6.70
CA GLU A 98 -15.34 -10.08 -7.28
C GLU A 98 -16.64 -10.51 -6.62
N LYS A 99 -16.69 -10.50 -5.29
CA LYS A 99 -17.88 -10.88 -4.53
C LYS A 99 -19.07 -9.93 -4.76
N CYS A 100 -18.80 -8.64 -4.92
CA CYS A 100 -19.84 -7.62 -5.14
C CYS A 100 -20.28 -7.52 -6.61
N GLY A 101 -19.69 -8.30 -7.53
CA GLY A 101 -20.05 -8.29 -8.94
C GLY A 101 -19.58 -7.03 -9.69
N VAL A 102 -18.49 -6.40 -9.24
CA VAL A 102 -17.87 -5.29 -9.98
C VAL A 102 -17.45 -5.77 -11.36
N LYS A 103 -17.79 -5.02 -12.41
CA LYS A 103 -17.61 -5.42 -13.81
C LYS A 103 -16.23 -5.13 -14.36
N ARG A 104 -15.57 -4.07 -13.87
CA ARG A 104 -14.21 -3.67 -14.28
C ARG A 104 -13.45 -3.07 -13.11
N ILE A 105 -12.14 -3.33 -13.05
CA ILE A 105 -11.26 -2.78 -12.04
C ILE A 105 -10.09 -2.02 -12.66
N PHE A 106 -9.74 -0.87 -12.09
CA PHE A 106 -8.68 -0.01 -12.57
C PHE A 106 -7.62 0.14 -11.50
N TYR A 107 -6.36 -0.11 -11.83
CA TYR A 107 -5.24 0.06 -10.91
C TYR A 107 -4.28 1.13 -11.45
N LEU A 108 -4.03 2.16 -10.66
CA LEU A 108 -2.91 3.08 -10.91
C LEU A 108 -1.69 2.57 -10.13
N GLY A 109 -0.78 1.91 -10.85
CA GLY A 109 0.47 1.33 -10.38
C GLY A 109 1.68 2.27 -10.48
N GLY A 110 2.87 1.72 -10.26
CA GLY A 110 4.14 2.40 -10.52
C GLY A 110 4.77 1.85 -11.80
N MET A 111 5.53 2.68 -12.52
CA MET A 111 6.25 2.25 -13.71
C MET A 111 7.22 1.12 -13.40
N CYS A 112 7.21 0.07 -14.20
CA CYS A 112 8.13 -1.05 -14.07
C CYS A 112 9.20 -0.92 -15.16
N PRO A 113 10.50 -0.96 -14.81
CA PRO A 113 11.56 -1.02 -15.81
C PRO A 113 11.42 -2.31 -16.63
N GLU A 114 11.84 -2.28 -17.89
CA GLU A 114 11.78 -3.46 -18.77
C GLU A 114 12.67 -4.60 -18.28
N ASN A 115 13.77 -4.27 -17.59
CA ASN A 115 14.60 -5.25 -16.89
C ASN A 115 14.24 -5.28 -15.40
N SER A 116 13.83 -6.45 -14.92
CA SER A 116 13.48 -6.69 -13.51
C SER A 116 14.71 -6.75 -12.59
N GLN A 117 15.92 -6.89 -13.15
CA GLN A 117 17.16 -6.88 -12.36
C GLN A 117 17.40 -5.49 -11.78
N GLY A 118 17.56 -5.43 -10.45
CA GLY A 118 17.86 -4.18 -9.74
C GLY A 118 16.67 -3.25 -9.49
N MET A 119 15.44 -3.76 -9.62
CA MET A 119 14.25 -3.02 -9.17
C MET A 119 14.34 -2.69 -7.67
N SER A 120 14.00 -1.46 -7.31
CA SER A 120 13.89 -1.10 -5.89
C SER A 120 12.76 -1.90 -5.24
N ARG A 121 12.84 -2.05 -3.91
CA ARG A 121 11.76 -2.71 -3.14
C ARG A 121 10.38 -2.09 -3.40
N HIS A 122 10.34 -0.77 -3.57
CA HIS A 122 9.10 -0.04 -3.89
C HIS A 122 8.52 -0.47 -5.23
N LEU A 123 9.33 -0.50 -6.29
CA LEU A 123 8.86 -0.90 -7.62
C LEU A 123 8.45 -2.38 -7.64
N HIS A 124 9.18 -3.24 -6.93
CA HIS A 124 8.83 -4.65 -6.80
C HIS A 124 7.46 -4.84 -6.14
N SER A 125 7.17 -4.10 -5.06
CA SER A 125 5.85 -4.11 -4.42
C SER A 125 4.73 -3.69 -5.37
N ARG A 126 4.94 -2.62 -6.16
CA ARG A 126 3.94 -2.12 -7.10
C ARG A 126 3.66 -3.12 -8.22
N HIS A 127 4.70 -3.84 -8.66
CA HIS A 127 4.59 -4.94 -9.63
C HIS A 127 3.90 -6.18 -9.05
N GLU A 128 4.15 -6.49 -7.78
CA GLU A 128 3.46 -7.59 -7.10
C GLU A 128 1.96 -7.31 -6.93
N VAL A 129 1.60 -6.07 -6.56
CA VAL A 129 0.20 -5.62 -6.52
C VAL A 129 -0.44 -5.71 -7.90
N GLU A 130 0.26 -5.32 -8.95
CA GLU A 130 -0.22 -5.51 -10.33
C GLU A 130 -0.59 -6.97 -10.60
N GLY A 131 0.25 -7.92 -10.17
CA GLY A 131 -0.02 -9.34 -10.28
C GLY A 131 -1.38 -9.73 -9.69
N VAL A 132 -1.75 -9.19 -8.52
CA VAL A 132 -3.06 -9.42 -7.88
C VAL A 132 -4.21 -8.99 -8.78
N PHE A 133 -4.11 -7.80 -9.40
CA PHE A 133 -5.14 -7.31 -10.31
C PHE A 133 -5.17 -8.10 -11.62
N LYS A 134 -4.03 -8.59 -12.12
CA LYS A 134 -3.98 -9.43 -13.34
C LYS A 134 -4.60 -10.80 -13.16
N THR A 135 -4.53 -11.37 -11.95
CA THR A 135 -5.13 -12.68 -11.63
C THR A 135 -6.59 -12.60 -11.20
N SER A 136 -7.16 -11.38 -11.15
CA SER A 136 -8.58 -11.13 -10.87
C SER A 136 -9.47 -11.80 -11.92
N ARG A 137 -10.64 -12.28 -11.49
CA ARG A 137 -11.73 -12.73 -12.39
C ARG A 137 -12.46 -11.56 -13.05
N ILE A 138 -12.31 -10.36 -12.50
CA ILE A 138 -12.82 -9.12 -13.07
C ILE A 138 -11.80 -8.57 -14.07
N PRO A 139 -12.22 -8.17 -15.29
CA PRO A 139 -11.35 -7.48 -16.24
C PRO A 139 -10.65 -6.28 -15.62
N ALA A 140 -9.32 -6.27 -15.69
CA ALA A 140 -8.49 -5.26 -15.05
C ALA A 140 -7.78 -4.38 -16.09
N THR A 141 -7.85 -3.06 -15.93
CA THR A 141 -7.02 -2.12 -16.69
C THR A 141 -5.99 -1.51 -15.75
N ILE A 142 -4.71 -1.65 -16.09
CA ILE A 142 -3.61 -1.18 -15.24
C ILE A 142 -2.95 0.02 -15.92
N LEU A 143 -2.84 1.13 -15.21
CA LEU A 143 -2.05 2.29 -15.64
C LEU A 143 -0.81 2.38 -14.77
N ARG A 144 0.35 2.55 -15.39
CA ARG A 144 1.65 2.69 -14.73
C ARG A 144 2.19 4.08 -14.99
N ALA A 145 2.48 4.82 -13.92
CA ALA A 145 3.11 6.13 -13.99
C ALA A 145 4.46 6.11 -13.28
N ALA A 146 5.42 6.90 -13.76
CA ALA A 146 6.64 7.18 -13.03
C ALA A 146 6.35 8.19 -11.90
N VAL A 147 6.76 9.44 -12.06
CA VAL A 147 6.39 10.52 -11.14
C VAL A 147 5.21 11.32 -11.69
N ILE A 148 4.21 11.54 -10.84
CA ILE A 148 3.04 12.36 -11.16
C ILE A 148 3.29 13.78 -10.64
N LEU A 149 3.29 14.75 -11.55
CA LEU A 149 3.53 16.15 -11.26
C LEU A 149 2.21 16.86 -10.90
N GLY A 150 2.18 17.52 -9.75
CA GLY A 150 1.06 18.36 -9.32
C GLY A 150 1.23 18.88 -7.90
N SER A 151 0.52 19.96 -7.61
CA SER A 151 0.75 20.81 -6.43
C SER A 151 0.56 20.09 -5.09
N GLU A 152 -0.37 19.13 -4.95
CA GLU A 152 -0.55 18.35 -3.71
C GLU A 152 0.23 17.02 -3.69
N GLY A 153 1.05 16.73 -4.72
CA GLY A 153 1.82 15.50 -4.85
C GLY A 153 3.03 15.46 -3.92
N SER A 154 3.27 14.32 -3.26
CA SER A 154 4.39 14.19 -2.31
C SER A 154 5.76 14.40 -2.96
N SER A 155 5.99 13.83 -4.15
CA SER A 155 7.28 13.96 -4.85
C SER A 155 7.54 15.40 -5.28
N PHE A 156 6.52 16.08 -5.79
CA PHE A 156 6.60 17.50 -6.13
C PHE A 156 6.94 18.35 -4.89
N HIS A 157 6.22 18.16 -3.78
CA HIS A 157 6.52 18.83 -2.51
C HIS A 157 7.95 18.57 -2.00
N ILE A 158 8.47 17.34 -2.14
CA ILE A 158 9.86 17.02 -1.76
C ILE A 158 10.82 17.82 -2.63
N MET A 159 10.65 17.79 -3.96
CA MET A 159 11.51 18.53 -4.90
C MET A 159 11.48 20.04 -4.62
N THR A 160 10.30 20.64 -4.55
CA THR A 160 10.14 22.09 -4.30
C THR A 160 10.73 22.49 -2.96
N ARG A 161 10.50 21.74 -1.87
CA ARG A 161 11.11 22.06 -0.56
C ARG A 161 12.63 21.93 -0.56
N LEU A 162 13.19 20.98 -1.31
CA LEU A 162 14.64 20.87 -1.47
C LEU A 162 15.19 22.09 -2.21
N VAL A 163 14.54 22.51 -3.31
CA VAL A 163 14.90 23.71 -4.08
C VAL A 163 14.75 24.97 -3.23
N ASP A 164 13.66 25.15 -2.51
CA ASP A 164 13.41 26.34 -1.68
C ASP A 164 14.46 26.49 -0.57
N ARG A 165 14.81 25.38 0.10
CA ARG A 165 15.56 25.39 1.37
C ARG A 165 17.07 25.20 1.22
N LEU A 166 17.57 24.69 0.09
CA LEU A 166 18.99 24.39 -0.09
C LEU A 166 19.60 25.23 -1.22
N PRO A 167 20.35 26.30 -0.90
CA PRO A 167 21.11 27.07 -1.89
C PRO A 167 22.15 26.21 -2.63
N VAL A 168 22.74 25.23 -1.93
CA VAL A 168 23.67 24.25 -2.48
C VAL A 168 23.16 22.84 -2.15
N MET A 169 23.02 22.00 -3.17
CA MET A 169 22.49 20.65 -3.02
C MET A 169 23.45 19.61 -3.60
N VAL A 170 23.94 18.72 -2.74
CA VAL A 170 24.72 17.55 -3.15
C VAL A 170 23.76 16.52 -3.75
N CYS A 171 23.92 16.27 -5.04
CA CYS A 171 23.04 15.43 -5.85
C CYS A 171 23.79 14.15 -6.25
N PRO A 172 23.45 12.98 -5.71
CA PRO A 172 24.13 11.75 -6.12
C PRO A 172 23.85 11.43 -7.59
N LYS A 173 24.75 10.69 -8.26
CA LYS A 173 24.64 10.34 -9.70
C LYS A 173 23.26 9.83 -10.13
N TRP A 174 22.56 9.09 -9.28
CA TRP A 174 21.22 8.56 -9.56
C TRP A 174 20.12 9.63 -9.63
N THR A 175 20.36 10.86 -9.22
CA THR A 175 19.44 12.00 -9.48
C THR A 175 19.40 12.39 -10.96
N SER A 176 20.43 12.01 -11.72
CA SER A 176 20.53 12.19 -13.18
C SER A 176 19.96 11.01 -13.97
N THR A 177 19.41 9.99 -13.30
CA THR A 177 18.72 8.88 -13.97
C THR A 177 17.49 9.42 -14.70
N GLN A 178 17.29 8.94 -15.93
CA GLN A 178 16.19 9.38 -16.79
C GLN A 178 14.84 8.83 -16.32
N SER A 179 13.82 9.68 -16.36
CA SER A 179 12.44 9.33 -16.08
C SER A 179 11.49 10.04 -17.04
N GLN A 180 10.29 9.52 -17.21
CA GLN A 180 9.24 10.13 -18.03
C GLN A 180 8.06 10.55 -17.13
N PRO A 181 8.15 11.72 -16.47
CA PRO A 181 7.10 12.25 -15.59
C PRO A 181 5.79 12.52 -16.35
N VAL A 182 4.67 12.58 -15.63
CA VAL A 182 3.34 12.85 -16.21
C VAL A 182 2.58 13.87 -15.37
N ALA A 183 1.83 14.77 -16.01
CA ALA A 183 0.99 15.73 -15.29
C ALA A 183 -0.20 15.03 -14.63
N LEU A 184 -0.64 15.48 -13.45
CA LEU A 184 -1.82 14.95 -12.77
C LEU A 184 -3.07 14.96 -13.67
N LYS A 185 -3.26 16.04 -14.45
CA LYS A 185 -4.38 16.19 -15.39
C LYS A 185 -4.39 15.07 -16.43
N ASP A 186 -3.22 14.71 -16.97
CA ASP A 186 -3.09 13.62 -17.93
C ASP A 186 -3.39 12.27 -17.29
N VAL A 187 -2.98 12.05 -16.04
CA VAL A 187 -3.28 10.81 -15.30
C VAL A 187 -4.78 10.62 -15.12
N VAL A 188 -5.49 11.65 -14.64
CA VAL A 188 -6.94 11.52 -14.39
C VAL A 188 -7.74 11.44 -15.68
N ARG A 189 -7.30 12.14 -16.74
CA ARG A 189 -7.89 12.00 -18.07
C ARG A 189 -7.66 10.62 -18.67
N SER A 190 -6.48 10.03 -18.47
CA SER A 190 -6.18 8.65 -18.86
C SER A 190 -7.06 7.65 -18.13
N LEU A 191 -7.26 7.82 -16.82
CA LEU A 191 -8.17 6.99 -16.04
C LEU A 191 -9.61 7.09 -16.53
N ARG A 192 -10.10 8.32 -16.76
CA ARG A 192 -11.43 8.55 -17.34
C ARG A 192 -11.60 7.86 -18.69
N TYR A 193 -10.64 8.07 -19.60
CA TYR A 193 -10.65 7.43 -20.92
C TYR A 193 -10.74 5.91 -20.81
N CYS A 194 -9.92 5.29 -19.95
CA CYS A 194 -9.98 3.85 -19.73
C CYS A 194 -11.31 3.38 -19.11
N ILE A 195 -11.91 4.16 -18.22
CA ILE A 195 -13.23 3.88 -17.63
C ILE A 195 -14.31 3.87 -18.72
N GLU A 196 -14.25 4.82 -19.66
CA GLU A 196 -15.25 5.04 -20.70
C GLU A 196 -15.02 4.19 -21.97
N THR A 197 -13.83 3.59 -22.12
CA THR A 197 -13.43 2.83 -23.32
C THR A 197 -13.33 1.34 -23.00
N ALA A 198 -14.13 0.50 -23.67
CA ALA A 198 -14.22 -0.94 -23.39
C ALA A 198 -12.96 -1.72 -23.82
N GLU A 199 -12.31 -1.26 -24.88
CA GLU A 199 -11.12 -1.84 -25.51
C GLU A 199 -9.89 -1.80 -24.59
N THR A 200 -9.94 -1.01 -23.52
CA THR A 200 -8.84 -0.90 -22.54
C THR A 200 -8.85 -2.02 -21.50
N GLN A 201 -9.83 -2.91 -21.52
CA GLN A 201 -9.92 -4.05 -20.60
C GLN A 201 -8.74 -5.01 -20.76
N ASN A 202 -8.25 -5.56 -19.64
CA ASN A 202 -7.15 -6.54 -19.60
C ASN A 202 -5.82 -6.03 -20.20
N HIS A 203 -5.68 -4.71 -20.36
CA HIS A 203 -4.46 -4.08 -20.84
C HIS A 203 -3.68 -3.38 -19.72
N ILE A 204 -2.38 -3.29 -19.94
CA ILE A 204 -1.45 -2.53 -19.13
C ILE A 204 -0.94 -1.38 -19.98
N TYR A 205 -1.11 -0.16 -19.48
CA TYR A 205 -0.64 1.04 -20.13
C TYR A 205 0.41 1.75 -19.29
N ASP A 206 1.49 2.17 -19.94
CA ASP A 206 2.49 3.07 -19.40
C ASP A 206 2.08 4.51 -19.77
N ILE A 207 1.88 5.37 -18.77
CA ILE A 207 1.54 6.78 -18.95
C ILE A 207 2.72 7.67 -18.55
N GLY A 208 3.09 8.56 -19.46
CA GLY A 208 4.22 9.48 -19.35
C GLY A 208 4.00 10.67 -20.27
N GLY A 209 4.48 11.84 -19.86
CA GLY A 209 4.51 13.03 -20.69
C GLY A 209 5.48 12.89 -21.88
N PRO A 210 5.56 13.90 -22.75
CA PRO A 210 6.40 13.85 -23.94
C PRO A 210 7.91 13.89 -23.59
N ASP A 211 8.28 14.46 -22.45
CA ASP A 211 9.69 14.73 -22.13
C ASP A 211 10.31 13.61 -21.28
N VAL A 212 11.52 13.21 -21.66
CA VAL A 212 12.40 12.34 -20.87
C VAL A 212 13.40 13.24 -20.14
N ILE A 213 13.32 13.26 -18.81
CA ILE A 213 14.05 14.22 -17.97
C ILE A 213 14.49 13.59 -16.65
N SER A 214 15.56 14.12 -16.07
CA SER A 214 16.06 13.70 -14.76
C SER A 214 15.44 14.50 -13.61
N TYR A 215 15.51 13.97 -12.39
CA TYR A 215 15.10 14.72 -11.19
C TYR A 215 15.97 15.95 -10.96
N LEU A 216 17.26 15.85 -11.27
CA LEU A 216 18.18 16.97 -11.18
C LEU A 216 17.76 18.12 -12.10
N ASP A 217 17.33 17.82 -13.33
CA ASP A 217 16.90 18.84 -14.28
C ASP A 217 15.51 19.39 -13.95
N MET A 218 14.58 18.56 -13.46
CA MET A 218 13.31 19.06 -12.91
C MET A 218 13.54 20.04 -11.75
N MET A 219 14.47 19.76 -10.84
CA MET A 219 14.81 20.68 -9.74
C MET A 219 15.43 21.99 -10.25
N LYS A 220 16.28 21.94 -11.30
CA LYS A 220 16.79 23.15 -11.96
C LYS A 220 15.67 23.98 -12.59
N MET A 221 14.72 23.33 -13.27
CA MET A 221 13.57 24.01 -13.87
C MET A 221 12.73 24.71 -12.79
N ILE A 222 12.45 24.03 -11.68
CA ILE A 222 11.74 24.62 -10.53
C ILE A 222 12.51 25.84 -9.99
N ALA A 223 13.83 25.72 -9.79
CA ALA A 223 14.65 26.83 -9.29
C ALA A 223 14.60 28.04 -10.23
N HIS A 224 14.72 27.81 -11.54
CA HIS A 224 14.61 28.87 -12.54
C HIS A 224 13.24 29.55 -12.53
N MET A 225 12.15 28.77 -12.49
CA MET A 225 10.77 29.29 -12.45
C MET A 225 10.47 30.11 -11.19
N GLN A 226 11.13 29.79 -10.07
CA GLN A 226 10.99 30.54 -8.82
C GLN A 226 11.98 31.71 -8.69
N GLY A 227 12.85 31.93 -9.68
CA GLY A 227 13.88 32.98 -9.64
C GLY A 227 14.96 32.73 -8.58
N LEU A 228 15.23 31.46 -8.27
CA LEU A 228 16.19 31.06 -7.24
C LEU A 228 17.52 30.61 -7.86
N GLU A 229 18.61 31.20 -7.41
CA GLU A 229 19.96 30.69 -7.72
C GLU A 229 20.28 29.49 -6.84
N ARG A 230 20.44 28.32 -7.48
CA ARG A 230 20.67 27.03 -6.80
C ARG A 230 21.82 26.27 -7.44
N THR A 231 22.78 25.85 -6.63
CA THR A 231 23.94 25.08 -7.08
C THR A 231 23.70 23.60 -6.80
N LEU A 232 23.40 22.82 -7.85
CA LEU A 232 23.23 21.37 -7.76
C LEU A 232 24.55 20.68 -8.12
N LEU A 233 25.24 20.12 -7.12
CA LEU A 233 26.56 19.49 -7.26
C LEU A 233 26.42 17.97 -7.46
N PRO A 234 26.61 17.44 -8.67
CA PRO A 234 26.57 16.00 -8.91
C PRO A 234 27.77 15.31 -8.25
N VAL A 235 27.52 14.27 -7.46
CA VAL A 235 28.58 13.47 -6.81
C VAL A 235 28.48 11.99 -7.19
N PRO A 236 29.63 11.28 -7.38
CA PRO A 236 29.64 9.92 -7.89
C PRO A 236 29.06 8.90 -6.90
N PHE A 237 29.17 9.15 -5.59
CA PHE A 237 28.69 8.23 -4.57
C PHE A 237 28.06 8.95 -3.37
N LEU A 238 26.85 8.54 -3.01
CA LEU A 238 26.24 8.78 -1.71
C LEU A 238 25.34 7.59 -1.40
N THR A 239 25.39 7.09 -0.17
CA THR A 239 24.55 5.95 0.22
C THR A 239 23.07 6.39 0.29
N PRO A 240 22.11 5.56 -0.15
CA PRO A 240 20.68 5.89 -0.07
C PRO A 240 20.23 6.21 1.36
N GLY A 241 20.87 5.61 2.37
CA GLY A 241 20.61 5.89 3.77
C GLY A 241 20.95 7.34 4.16
N LEU A 242 22.12 7.84 3.75
CA LEU A 242 22.53 9.23 4.01
C LEU A 242 21.63 10.22 3.24
N SER A 243 21.33 9.93 1.97
CA SER A 243 20.43 10.77 1.17
C SER A 243 19.03 10.81 1.77
N THR A 244 18.51 9.67 2.22
CA THR A 244 17.22 9.59 2.92
C THR A 244 17.22 10.47 4.16
N LEU A 245 18.27 10.40 4.98
CA LEU A 245 18.38 11.18 6.21
C LEU A 245 18.33 12.68 5.92
N TRP A 246 19.14 13.15 4.98
CA TRP A 246 19.21 14.55 4.61
C TRP A 246 17.88 15.05 4.02
N VAL A 247 17.27 14.30 3.09
CA VAL A 247 15.99 14.65 2.49
C VAL A 247 14.88 14.72 3.55
N CYS A 248 14.83 13.77 4.50
CA CYS A 248 13.86 13.81 5.60
C CYS A 248 14.02 15.07 6.46
N MET A 249 15.26 15.41 6.82
CA MET A 249 15.57 16.57 7.65
C MET A 249 15.15 17.88 6.97
N VAL A 250 15.52 18.05 5.69
CA VAL A 250 15.27 19.28 4.95
C VAL A 250 13.80 19.45 4.60
N THR A 251 13.11 18.38 4.19
CA THR A 251 11.72 18.48 3.68
C THR A 251 10.66 18.26 4.75
N GLY A 252 11.03 17.67 5.90
CA GLY A 252 10.09 17.20 6.92
C GLY A 252 9.26 15.99 6.49
N ALA A 253 9.58 15.37 5.34
CA ALA A 253 8.90 14.17 4.86
C ALA A 253 9.26 12.96 5.72
N PRO A 254 8.31 12.03 5.98
CA PRO A 254 8.58 10.87 6.81
C PRO A 254 9.52 9.90 6.10
N LYS A 255 10.43 9.28 6.86
CA LYS A 255 11.38 8.28 6.34
C LYS A 255 10.71 7.13 5.58
N ALA A 256 9.54 6.69 6.03
CA ALA A 256 8.77 5.63 5.36
C ALA A 256 8.33 5.99 3.93
N LEU A 257 8.22 7.30 3.63
CA LEU A 257 7.93 7.82 2.29
C LEU A 257 9.22 8.07 1.50
N VAL A 258 10.22 8.67 2.12
CA VAL A 258 11.46 9.10 1.42
C VAL A 258 12.34 7.91 1.04
N ALA A 259 12.54 6.96 1.94
CA ALA A 259 13.49 5.85 1.72
C ALA A 259 13.20 5.06 0.44
N PRO A 260 11.94 4.64 0.16
CA PRO A 260 11.65 3.85 -1.03
C PRO A 260 11.66 4.70 -2.31
N LEU A 261 11.36 6.01 -2.22
CA LEU A 261 11.47 6.93 -3.35
C LEU A 261 12.94 7.13 -3.76
N VAL A 262 13.82 7.41 -2.80
CA VAL A 262 15.27 7.57 -3.03
C VAL A 262 15.88 6.31 -3.62
N GLU A 263 15.47 5.12 -3.15
CA GLU A 263 15.89 3.84 -3.72
C GLU A 263 15.42 3.69 -5.18
N GLY A 264 14.18 4.11 -5.49
CA GLY A 264 13.59 4.08 -6.82
C GLY A 264 14.25 5.00 -7.86
N LEU A 265 14.91 6.09 -7.43
CA LEU A 265 15.61 7.02 -8.34
C LEU A 265 16.74 6.35 -9.14
N ARG A 266 17.20 5.18 -8.73
CA ARG A 266 18.25 4.42 -9.44
C ARG A 266 17.73 3.70 -10.69
N SER A 267 16.42 3.55 -10.83
CA SER A 267 15.81 2.85 -11.96
C SER A 267 15.39 3.83 -13.04
N THR A 268 15.76 3.53 -14.30
CA THR A 268 15.26 4.25 -15.47
C THR A 268 13.80 3.88 -15.70
N LEU A 269 12.91 4.88 -15.66
CA LEU A 269 11.45 4.69 -15.75
C LEU A 269 10.92 5.44 -16.97
N LEU A 270 10.88 4.76 -18.11
CA LEU A 270 10.42 5.28 -19.39
C LEU A 270 9.17 4.54 -19.87
N VAL A 271 8.32 5.24 -20.62
CA VAL A 271 7.16 4.63 -21.27
C VAL A 271 7.66 3.69 -22.36
N SER A 272 7.16 2.45 -22.36
CA SER A 272 7.40 1.51 -23.45
C SER A 272 6.45 1.79 -24.60
N ASP A 273 6.97 1.89 -25.82
CA ASP A 273 6.13 2.18 -27.01
C ASP A 273 5.04 1.13 -27.23
N LYS A 274 5.27 -0.12 -26.79
CA LYS A 274 4.28 -1.21 -26.86
C LYS A 274 3.10 -1.06 -25.89
N ARG A 275 3.24 -0.18 -24.89
CA ARG A 275 2.26 0.01 -23.81
C ARG A 275 1.84 1.47 -23.64
N ARG A 276 2.26 2.38 -24.51
CA ARG A 276 1.84 3.78 -24.43
C ARG A 276 0.31 3.84 -24.55
N LEU A 277 -0.32 4.62 -23.68
CA LEU A 277 -1.74 4.94 -23.82
C LEU A 277 -1.89 6.11 -24.80
N ASP A 278 -2.54 5.85 -25.93
CA ASP A 278 -2.93 6.89 -26.88
C ASP A 278 -4.39 7.26 -26.68
N ILE A 279 -4.65 8.55 -26.42
CA ILE A 279 -5.99 9.10 -26.30
C ILE A 279 -6.27 9.91 -27.58
N PRO A 280 -7.27 9.53 -28.40
CA PRO A 280 -7.55 10.21 -29.66
C PRO A 280 -7.74 11.72 -29.49
N GLY A 281 -6.99 12.51 -30.27
CA GLY A 281 -7.08 13.97 -30.26
C GLY A 281 -6.51 14.66 -29.02
N TYR A 282 -5.85 13.93 -28.11
CA TYR A 282 -5.27 14.49 -26.89
C TYR A 282 -3.74 14.38 -26.89
N LYS A 283 -3.07 15.49 -26.56
CA LYS A 283 -1.62 15.53 -26.37
C LYS A 283 -1.31 15.73 -24.89
N PHE A 284 -0.42 14.88 -24.37
CA PHE A 284 0.02 14.95 -22.98
C PHE A 284 0.83 16.23 -22.75
N MET A 285 0.74 16.76 -21.54
CA MET A 285 1.34 18.03 -21.17
C MET A 285 2.87 17.91 -21.04
N PRO A 286 3.65 18.84 -21.64
CA PRO A 286 5.09 18.93 -21.39
C PRO A 286 5.41 19.20 -19.93
N VAL A 287 6.57 18.73 -19.47
CA VAL A 287 7.03 18.82 -18.09
C VAL A 287 7.12 20.27 -17.62
N GLU A 288 7.64 21.16 -18.46
CA GLU A 288 7.75 22.57 -18.12
C GLU A 288 6.38 23.18 -17.78
N GLN A 289 5.37 22.90 -18.59
CA GLN A 289 4.00 23.36 -18.34
C GLN A 289 3.41 22.70 -17.08
N ALA A 290 3.62 21.40 -16.89
CA ALA A 290 3.13 20.68 -15.72
C ALA A 290 3.73 21.22 -14.41
N LEU A 291 5.04 21.54 -14.41
CA LEU A 291 5.71 22.17 -13.27
C LEU A 291 5.21 23.59 -13.03
N LYS A 292 5.02 24.38 -14.09
CA LYS A 292 4.49 25.75 -13.99
C LYS A 292 3.09 25.77 -13.37
N GLU A 293 2.19 24.90 -13.83
CA GLU A 293 0.84 24.77 -13.26
C GLU A 293 0.89 24.28 -11.80
N ALA A 294 1.74 23.29 -11.51
CA ALA A 294 1.90 22.78 -10.15
C ALA A 294 2.47 23.84 -9.18
N LEU A 295 3.38 24.71 -9.63
CA LEU A 295 3.93 25.81 -8.86
C LEU A 295 2.91 26.93 -8.63
N ALA A 296 2.09 27.26 -9.62
CA ALA A 296 1.05 28.29 -9.49
C ALA A 296 0.05 27.97 -8.36
N ASP A 297 -0.30 26.70 -8.21
CA ASP A 297 -1.21 26.22 -7.16
C ASP A 297 -0.49 25.80 -5.87
N PHE A 298 0.84 25.89 -5.83
CA PHE A 298 1.63 25.41 -4.70
C PHE A 298 1.48 26.35 -3.49
N THR A 299 1.38 25.77 -2.30
CA THR A 299 1.43 26.53 -1.05
C THR A 299 2.18 25.72 -0.01
N GLU A 300 3.28 26.24 0.53
CA GLU A 300 4.12 25.52 1.49
C GLU A 300 3.35 25.10 2.76
N LYS A 301 2.36 25.92 3.17
CA LYS A 301 1.46 25.66 4.31
C LYS A 301 0.59 24.41 4.12
N LYS A 302 0.24 24.04 2.88
CA LYS A 302 -0.53 22.83 2.60
C LYS A 302 0.41 21.62 2.65
N THR A 303 0.37 20.88 3.74
CA THR A 303 1.22 19.68 3.89
C THR A 303 0.53 18.47 3.25
N PRO A 304 1.21 17.73 2.34
CA PRO A 304 0.64 16.54 1.70
C PRO A 304 0.08 15.56 2.72
N LEU A 305 -1.01 14.89 2.36
CA LEU A 305 -1.60 13.86 3.22
C LEU A 305 -0.58 12.77 3.60
N ALA A 306 0.37 12.47 2.71
CA ALA A 306 1.45 11.51 2.96
C ALA A 306 2.42 11.92 4.09
N PHE A 307 2.55 13.23 4.37
CA PHE A 307 3.44 13.77 5.40
C PHE A 307 2.76 13.88 6.76
N GLN A 308 1.42 13.93 6.75
CA GLN A 308 0.64 14.07 7.98
C GLN A 308 0.74 12.78 8.81
N LYS A 309 0.89 12.93 10.13
CA LYS A 309 0.77 11.81 11.06
C LYS A 309 -0.66 11.27 11.00
N SER A 310 -0.83 9.96 10.95
CA SER A 310 -2.16 9.36 11.15
C SER A 310 -2.65 9.74 12.55
N PRO A 311 -3.92 10.17 12.73
CA PRO A 311 -4.45 10.43 14.06
C PRO A 311 -4.33 9.16 14.91
N LEU A 312 -3.52 9.23 15.95
CA LEU A 312 -3.25 8.13 16.87
C LEU A 312 -4.35 8.18 17.95
N GLY A 313 -5.38 7.35 17.79
CA GLY A 313 -6.53 7.31 18.72
C GLY A 313 -6.77 5.96 19.39
N SER A 314 -6.15 4.89 18.89
CA SER A 314 -6.31 3.54 19.42
C SER A 314 -4.92 2.91 19.61
N TYR A 315 -4.66 2.32 20.77
CA TYR A 315 -3.47 1.48 21.02
C TYR A 315 -3.58 0.14 20.27
N GLU A 316 -3.86 0.22 18.97
CA GLU A 316 -4.05 -0.90 18.08
C GLU A 316 -2.74 -1.29 17.42
N VAL A 317 -2.61 -2.59 17.21
CA VAL A 317 -1.47 -3.21 16.59
C VAL A 317 -1.92 -3.87 15.30
N ARG A 318 -1.13 -3.63 14.26
CA ARG A 318 -1.19 -4.38 13.02
C ARG A 318 0.14 -5.07 12.79
N SER A 319 0.10 -6.36 12.54
CA SER A 319 1.28 -7.17 12.27
C SER A 319 1.01 -8.00 11.03
N VAL A 320 1.81 -7.88 9.97
CA VAL A 320 1.64 -8.63 8.72
C VAL A 320 2.99 -9.25 8.37
N GLN A 321 3.02 -10.58 8.27
CA GLN A 321 4.22 -11.35 7.98
C GLN A 321 3.96 -12.29 6.80
N ARG A 322 4.78 -12.17 5.76
CA ARG A 322 4.81 -13.13 4.67
C ARG A 322 5.59 -14.38 5.10
N LEU A 323 4.95 -15.53 4.93
CA LEU A 323 5.52 -16.85 5.14
C LEU A 323 5.57 -17.56 3.78
N LEU A 324 6.76 -17.95 3.33
CA LEU A 324 6.89 -18.80 2.16
C LEU A 324 6.40 -20.20 2.53
N ILE A 325 5.64 -20.82 1.63
CA ILE A 325 5.07 -22.14 1.84
C ILE A 325 5.51 -23.10 0.74
N PRO A 326 5.71 -24.39 1.05
CA PRO A 326 5.90 -25.40 0.02
C PRO A 326 4.70 -25.47 -0.94
N GLU A 327 4.96 -25.91 -2.16
CA GLU A 327 3.91 -26.06 -3.18
C GLU A 327 2.82 -27.03 -2.71
N GLY A 328 1.56 -26.66 -2.96
CA GLY A 328 0.37 -27.44 -2.57
C GLY A 328 -0.07 -27.27 -1.11
N VAL A 329 0.69 -26.54 -0.28
CA VAL A 329 0.29 -26.25 1.11
C VAL A 329 -0.77 -25.16 1.13
N THR A 330 -1.87 -25.40 1.85
CA THR A 330 -2.99 -24.44 1.93
C THR A 330 -2.89 -23.51 3.13
N ALA A 331 -3.64 -22.40 3.10
CA ALA A 331 -3.77 -21.53 4.28
C ALA A 331 -4.41 -22.27 5.48
N ASP A 332 -5.26 -23.27 5.20
CA ASP A 332 -5.82 -24.16 6.22
C ASP A 332 -4.75 -24.98 6.94
N GLU A 333 -3.90 -25.68 6.20
CA GLU A 333 -2.78 -26.45 6.76
C GLU A 333 -1.81 -25.54 7.54
N VAL A 334 -1.54 -24.33 7.05
CA VAL A 334 -0.69 -23.36 7.77
C VAL A 334 -1.32 -22.92 9.09
N ALA A 335 -2.63 -22.66 9.10
CA ALA A 335 -3.32 -22.28 10.33
C ALA A 335 -3.27 -23.41 11.37
N HIS A 336 -3.52 -24.66 10.97
CA HIS A 336 -3.40 -25.82 11.84
C HIS A 336 -1.97 -26.01 12.36
N ALA A 337 -0.97 -25.91 11.48
CA ALA A 337 0.44 -25.99 11.86
C ALA A 337 0.83 -24.90 12.87
N TYR A 338 0.22 -23.71 12.82
CA TYR A 338 0.46 -22.66 13.81
C TYR A 338 -0.05 -23.05 15.21
N MET A 339 -1.20 -23.75 15.27
CA MET A 339 -1.77 -24.22 16.54
C MET A 339 -0.92 -25.32 17.17
N GLU A 340 -0.25 -26.14 16.37
CA GLU A 340 0.67 -27.20 16.82
C GLU A 340 2.05 -26.65 17.19
N PHE A 341 2.54 -25.67 16.43
CA PHE A 341 3.85 -25.05 16.62
C PHE A 341 3.98 -24.33 17.97
N LEU A 342 2.97 -23.56 18.39
CA LEU A 342 3.10 -22.74 19.59
C LEU A 342 3.33 -23.55 20.88
N PRO A 343 2.60 -24.65 21.14
CA PRO A 343 2.92 -25.59 22.22
C PRO A 343 4.31 -26.22 22.13
N SER A 344 4.78 -26.53 20.92
CA SER A 344 6.08 -27.20 20.73
C SER A 344 7.28 -26.30 21.08
N MET A 345 7.10 -24.97 21.12
CA MET A 345 8.12 -24.04 21.55
C MET A 345 8.50 -24.19 23.04
N ARG A 346 7.54 -24.58 23.89
CA ARG A 346 7.76 -24.90 25.31
C ARG A 346 6.84 -26.05 25.76
N PRO A 347 7.23 -27.30 25.45
CA PRO A 347 6.43 -28.48 25.78
C PRO A 347 6.13 -28.54 27.30
N GLY A 348 4.90 -28.90 27.65
CA GLY A 348 4.43 -29.01 29.04
C GLY A 348 3.98 -27.68 29.68
N LEU A 349 4.52 -26.54 29.24
CA LEU A 349 4.16 -25.22 29.78
C LEU A 349 3.07 -24.51 28.99
N MET A 350 3.01 -24.73 27.68
CA MET A 350 1.96 -24.20 26.82
C MET A 350 1.10 -25.33 26.26
N LYS A 351 -0.21 -25.10 26.23
CA LYS A 351 -1.19 -25.98 25.59
C LYS A 351 -2.18 -25.19 24.76
N VAL A 352 -2.68 -25.81 23.69
CA VAL A 352 -3.76 -25.26 22.87
C VAL A 352 -4.98 -26.15 23.05
N GLU A 353 -6.08 -25.55 23.52
CA GLU A 353 -7.36 -26.23 23.72
C GLU A 353 -8.32 -25.78 22.63
N VAL A 354 -8.74 -26.71 21.76
CA VAL A 354 -9.72 -26.47 20.70
C VAL A 354 -11.06 -27.07 21.12
N SER A 355 -12.11 -26.25 21.16
CA SER A 355 -13.48 -26.68 21.49
C SER A 355 -14.49 -25.97 20.59
N GLY A 356 -15.01 -26.71 19.60
CA GLY A 356 -15.88 -26.15 18.56
C GLY A 356 -15.18 -25.02 17.79
N ARG A 357 -15.71 -23.80 17.89
CA ARG A 357 -15.12 -22.61 17.27
C ARG A 357 -14.02 -21.95 18.11
N TRP A 358 -13.81 -22.38 19.34
CA TRP A 358 -12.90 -21.69 20.26
C TRP A 358 -11.52 -22.34 20.27
N VAL A 359 -10.49 -21.52 20.14
CA VAL A 359 -9.08 -21.92 20.26
C VAL A 359 -8.45 -21.12 21.40
N ASN A 360 -8.05 -21.81 22.47
CA ASN A 360 -7.50 -21.20 23.66
C ASN A 360 -6.02 -21.55 23.80
N PHE A 361 -5.15 -20.55 23.72
CA PHE A 361 -3.74 -20.68 24.09
C PHE A 361 -3.63 -20.52 25.60
N CYS A 362 -3.19 -21.57 26.28
CA CYS A 362 -3.12 -21.59 27.73
C CYS A 362 -1.69 -21.83 28.21
N TRP A 363 -1.34 -21.16 29.30
CA TRP A 363 -0.22 -21.55 30.15
C TRP A 363 -0.70 -22.61 31.14
N SER A 364 0.07 -23.69 31.33
CA SER A 364 -0.36 -24.85 32.13
C SER A 364 -0.32 -24.61 33.64
N PHE A 365 0.68 -23.88 34.16
CA PHE A 365 0.82 -23.62 35.60
C PHE A 365 1.42 -22.24 35.94
N PRO A 366 0.66 -21.35 36.63
CA PRO A 366 -0.77 -21.48 36.93
C PRO A 366 -1.58 -21.53 35.63
N TYR A 367 -2.74 -22.21 35.64
CA TYR A 367 -3.58 -22.28 34.44
C TYR A 367 -4.10 -20.88 34.09
N VAL A 368 -3.67 -20.35 32.94
CA VAL A 368 -4.09 -19.03 32.47
C VAL A 368 -4.32 -19.07 30.97
N ARG A 369 -5.46 -18.54 30.51
CA ARG A 369 -5.73 -18.33 29.09
C ARG A 369 -4.99 -17.08 28.61
N LEU A 370 -3.90 -17.30 27.88
CA LEU A 370 -3.06 -16.25 27.32
C LEU A 370 -3.78 -15.52 26.19
N LEU A 371 -4.38 -16.27 25.28
CA LEU A 371 -5.09 -15.75 24.11
C LEU A 371 -6.31 -16.63 23.81
N ILE A 372 -7.45 -15.99 23.59
CA ILE A 372 -8.72 -16.63 23.26
C ILE A 372 -9.08 -16.20 21.84
N LEU A 373 -9.15 -17.18 20.94
CA LEU A 373 -9.53 -16.99 19.54
C LEU A 373 -10.88 -17.67 19.26
N GLU A 374 -11.66 -17.05 18.38
CA GLU A 374 -12.90 -17.61 17.83
C GLU A 374 -12.74 -17.78 16.32
N TYR A 375 -12.74 -19.02 15.85
CA TYR A 375 -12.74 -19.37 14.44
C TYR A 375 -14.04 -18.94 13.77
N SER A 376 -13.92 -18.27 12.63
CA SER A 376 -15.04 -17.79 11.82
C SER A 376 -15.19 -18.66 10.56
N PRO A 377 -15.93 -19.78 10.61
CA PRO A 377 -16.11 -20.64 9.45
C PRO A 377 -16.82 -19.92 8.31
N GLU A 378 -17.77 -19.03 8.61
CA GLU A 378 -18.46 -18.22 7.60
C GLU A 378 -17.53 -17.25 6.83
N ARG A 379 -16.32 -16.99 7.34
CA ARG A 379 -15.30 -16.13 6.70
C ARG A 379 -13.98 -16.85 6.45
N SER A 380 -13.98 -18.17 6.54
CA SER A 380 -12.82 -19.03 6.31
C SER A 380 -13.10 -20.03 5.19
N TRP A 381 -12.08 -20.36 4.41
CA TRP A 381 -12.13 -21.23 3.25
C TRP A 381 -10.69 -21.67 2.88
N SER A 382 -10.50 -22.54 1.88
CA SER A 382 -9.20 -23.20 1.60
C SER A 382 -7.96 -22.28 1.64
N HIS A 383 -8.07 -21.10 1.05
CA HIS A 383 -6.99 -20.13 0.89
C HIS A 383 -7.09 -18.94 1.86
N ARG A 384 -7.94 -19.03 2.89
CA ARG A 384 -7.98 -18.07 4.00
C ARG A 384 -8.60 -18.65 5.28
N GLN A 385 -7.89 -18.58 6.39
CA GLN A 385 -8.43 -18.89 7.71
C GLN A 385 -8.51 -17.64 8.58
N LEU A 386 -9.66 -17.41 9.24
CA LEU A 386 -9.91 -16.23 10.06
C LEU A 386 -10.29 -16.61 11.50
N PHE A 387 -9.60 -15.98 12.45
CA PHE A 387 -9.83 -16.11 13.88
C PHE A 387 -10.02 -14.72 14.51
N TYR A 388 -11.15 -14.48 15.18
CA TYR A 388 -11.36 -13.26 15.94
C TYR A 388 -10.66 -13.35 17.30
N VAL A 389 -9.96 -12.28 17.69
CA VAL A 389 -9.32 -12.17 19.00
C VAL A 389 -10.35 -11.73 20.03
N ARG A 390 -10.76 -12.66 20.90
CA ARG A 390 -11.83 -12.47 21.88
C ARG A 390 -11.35 -12.21 23.31
N GLY A 391 -10.04 -12.20 23.53
CA GLY A 391 -9.43 -11.75 24.78
C GLY A 391 -8.32 -12.67 25.24
N GLY A 392 -8.16 -12.79 26.56
CA GLY A 392 -7.07 -13.50 27.23
C GLY A 392 -6.19 -12.55 28.05
N LEU A 393 -5.16 -13.08 28.70
CA LEU A 393 -4.20 -12.28 29.46
C LEU A 393 -3.44 -11.28 28.56
N LEU A 394 -3.18 -11.65 27.30
CA LEU A 394 -2.38 -10.87 26.36
C LEU A 394 -3.18 -9.86 25.55
N ALA A 395 -4.50 -9.99 25.49
CA ALA A 395 -5.35 -9.25 24.57
C ALA A 395 -6.63 -8.72 25.24
N GLN A 396 -7.00 -7.49 24.91
CA GLN A 396 -8.32 -6.96 25.25
C GLN A 396 -9.39 -7.60 24.38
N LYS A 397 -10.62 -7.69 24.88
CA LYS A 397 -11.77 -8.14 24.08
C LYS A 397 -12.13 -7.04 23.09
N THR A 398 -12.12 -7.38 21.81
CA THR A 398 -12.50 -6.46 20.73
C THR A 398 -13.47 -7.11 19.76
N VAL A 399 -14.24 -6.28 19.05
CA VAL A 399 -15.17 -6.77 18.02
C VAL A 399 -14.40 -7.14 16.74
N ARG A 400 -13.41 -6.33 16.37
CA ARG A 400 -12.73 -6.38 15.05
C ARG A 400 -11.32 -6.97 15.07
N GLY A 401 -10.70 -7.11 16.25
CA GLY A 401 -9.38 -7.69 16.40
C GLY A 401 -9.37 -9.12 15.89
N ARG A 402 -8.40 -9.46 15.03
CA ARG A 402 -8.38 -10.73 14.31
C ARG A 402 -6.97 -11.17 13.96
N LEU A 403 -6.79 -12.48 13.88
CA LEU A 403 -5.67 -13.17 13.25
C LEU A 403 -6.18 -13.83 11.97
N GLU A 404 -5.50 -13.64 10.87
CA GLU A 404 -5.80 -14.33 9.61
C GLU A 404 -4.56 -14.93 8.97
N PHE A 405 -4.75 -16.08 8.33
CA PHE A 405 -3.80 -16.70 7.42
C PHE A 405 -4.40 -16.61 6.03
N ARG A 406 -3.73 -15.93 5.12
CA ARG A 406 -4.22 -15.63 3.77
C ARG A 406 -3.21 -16.13 2.75
N GLU A 407 -3.60 -17.05 1.90
CA GLU A 407 -2.79 -17.43 0.75
C GLU A 407 -2.72 -16.27 -0.26
N THR A 408 -1.52 -16.00 -0.75
CA THR A 408 -1.25 -14.96 -1.75
C THR A 408 -0.26 -15.48 -2.81
N LEU A 409 -0.05 -14.71 -3.88
CA LEU A 409 0.90 -15.03 -4.95
C LEU A 409 0.64 -16.37 -5.65
N GLY A 410 -0.63 -16.76 -5.78
CA GLY A 410 -1.03 -18.02 -6.42
C GLY A 410 -0.51 -19.26 -5.71
N GLY A 411 -0.60 -19.31 -4.38
CA GLY A 411 -0.23 -20.49 -3.59
C GLY A 411 1.24 -20.58 -3.17
N LYS A 412 2.06 -19.54 -3.44
CA LYS A 412 3.49 -19.54 -3.09
C LYS A 412 3.79 -18.97 -1.70
N ALA A 413 2.86 -18.22 -1.14
CA ALA A 413 3.02 -17.57 0.16
C ALA A 413 1.71 -17.56 0.94
N VAL A 414 1.84 -17.54 2.26
CA VAL A 414 0.76 -17.20 3.18
C VAL A 414 1.14 -15.94 3.95
N ILE A 415 0.27 -14.95 3.92
CA ILE A 415 0.33 -13.82 4.83
C ILE A 415 -0.35 -14.23 6.13
N ALA A 416 0.42 -14.25 7.21
CA ALA A 416 -0.10 -14.29 8.56
C ALA A 416 -0.24 -12.86 9.08
N ALA A 417 -1.46 -12.44 9.38
CA ALA A 417 -1.76 -11.06 9.73
C ALA A 417 -2.61 -10.95 10.99
N ILE A 418 -2.16 -10.09 11.90
CA ILE A 418 -2.93 -9.60 13.05
C ILE A 418 -3.40 -8.19 12.73
N HIS A 419 -4.70 -7.95 12.85
CA HIS A 419 -5.30 -6.64 12.63
C HIS A 419 -6.08 -6.18 13.86
N GLU A 420 -6.04 -4.87 14.11
CA GLU A 420 -6.84 -4.20 15.15
C GLU A 420 -6.68 -4.84 16.54
N PHE A 421 -5.51 -5.43 16.79
CA PHE A 421 -5.21 -6.10 18.05
C PHE A 421 -4.95 -5.06 19.13
N LYS A 422 -5.61 -5.21 20.29
CA LYS A 422 -5.42 -4.35 21.45
C LYS A 422 -4.74 -5.13 22.57
N PRO A 423 -3.49 -4.83 22.93
CA PRO A 423 -2.83 -5.49 24.03
C PRO A 423 -3.49 -5.12 25.35
N ARG A 424 -3.60 -6.08 26.28
CA ARG A 424 -4.05 -5.80 27.65
C ARG A 424 -2.94 -5.16 28.50
N MET A 425 -1.69 -5.45 28.16
CA MET A 425 -0.51 -4.91 28.81
C MET A 425 -0.36 -3.39 28.57
N PRO A 426 0.15 -2.61 29.55
CA PRO A 426 0.49 -1.21 29.35
C PRO A 426 1.39 -1.01 28.12
N TRP A 427 1.07 0.01 27.32
CA TRP A 427 1.64 0.21 25.98
C TRP A 427 3.17 0.19 25.95
N PHE A 428 3.82 0.84 26.91
CA PHE A 428 5.28 0.89 27.00
C PHE A 428 5.89 -0.50 27.17
N LEU A 429 5.34 -1.32 28.07
CA LEU A 429 5.81 -2.69 28.32
C LEU A 429 5.52 -3.57 27.10
N TYR A 430 4.33 -3.46 26.52
CA TYR A 430 3.95 -4.22 25.32
C TYR A 430 4.98 -4.03 24.19
N ARG A 431 5.37 -2.78 23.92
CA ARG A 431 6.30 -2.42 22.84
C ARG A 431 7.67 -3.07 22.99
N TRP A 432 8.14 -3.24 24.22
CA TRP A 432 9.47 -3.80 24.52
C TRP A 432 9.46 -5.29 24.87
N THR A 433 8.29 -5.93 24.93
CA THR A 433 8.15 -7.35 25.31
C THR A 433 7.34 -8.11 24.26
N GLN A 434 6.02 -8.17 24.40
CA GLN A 434 5.11 -8.97 23.58
C GLN A 434 5.22 -8.64 22.08
N ALA A 435 5.43 -7.37 21.72
CA ALA A 435 5.62 -6.97 20.32
C ALA A 435 6.89 -7.58 19.69
N LEU A 436 7.99 -7.62 20.44
CA LEU A 436 9.26 -8.22 19.97
C LEU A 436 9.16 -9.74 19.95
N PHE A 437 8.56 -10.31 21.00
CA PHE A 437 8.32 -11.75 21.09
C PHE A 437 7.44 -12.25 19.94
N HIS A 438 6.37 -11.53 19.59
CA HIS A 438 5.51 -11.85 18.43
C HIS A 438 6.31 -11.98 17.14
N ILE A 439 7.19 -11.02 16.85
CA ILE A 439 8.01 -11.07 15.62
C ILE A 439 9.00 -12.22 15.65
N TRP A 440 9.56 -12.53 16.82
CA TRP A 440 10.42 -13.71 16.97
C TRP A 440 9.63 -15.01 16.74
N VAL A 441 8.44 -15.16 17.33
CA VAL A 441 7.52 -16.29 17.12
C VAL A 441 7.21 -16.48 15.64
N MET A 442 6.83 -15.41 14.94
CA MET A 442 6.50 -15.49 13.50
C MET A 442 7.70 -15.89 12.63
N ARG A 443 8.91 -15.45 12.98
CA ARG A 443 10.14 -15.90 12.31
C ARG A 443 10.40 -17.39 12.55
N GLN A 444 10.29 -17.85 13.79
CA GLN A 444 10.46 -19.27 14.11
C GLN A 444 9.40 -20.14 13.43
N PHE A 445 8.15 -19.66 13.36
CA PHE A 445 7.08 -20.34 12.66
C PHE A 445 7.36 -20.46 11.16
N GLY A 446 7.86 -19.39 10.52
CA GLY A 446 8.30 -19.46 9.12
C GLY A 446 9.41 -20.49 8.89
N LEU A 447 10.36 -20.63 9.82
CA LEU A 447 11.39 -21.68 9.75
C LEU A 447 10.80 -23.09 9.95
N TYR A 448 9.83 -23.24 10.85
CA TYR A 448 9.11 -24.49 11.08
C TYR A 448 8.37 -24.96 9.82
N LEU A 449 7.69 -24.04 9.12
CA LEU A 449 7.00 -24.31 7.85
C LEU A 449 7.94 -24.72 6.69
N ASN A 450 9.24 -24.53 6.81
CA ASN A 450 10.22 -24.97 5.81
C ASN A 450 10.87 -26.32 6.15
N ARG A 451 10.61 -26.89 7.33
CA ARG A 451 11.09 -28.24 7.67
C ARG A 451 10.32 -29.31 6.88
N PRO A 452 10.94 -30.44 6.50
CA PRO A 452 10.23 -31.56 5.90
C PRO A 452 9.11 -32.05 6.84
N LYS A 453 7.97 -32.51 6.31
CA LYS A 453 6.82 -32.97 7.11
C LYS A 453 7.19 -34.07 8.13
N SER A 454 8.24 -34.86 7.87
CA SER A 454 8.77 -35.88 8.80
C SER A 454 9.48 -35.33 10.04
N ALA A 455 9.82 -34.04 10.06
CA ALA A 455 10.54 -33.36 11.14
C ALA A 455 9.69 -32.28 11.83
N ARG A 456 8.38 -32.27 11.58
CA ARG A 456 7.41 -31.31 12.10
C ARG A 456 6.65 -31.83 13.30
#